data_AF-A0A954K559-F1
#
_entry.id   AF-A0A954K559-F1
#
_cell.length_a   1.000
_cell.length_b   1.000
_cell.length_c   1.000
_cell.angle_alpha   90.00
_cell.angle_beta   90.00
_cell.angle_gamma   90.00
#
_symmetry.space_group_name_H-M   'P 1'
#
loop_
_entity.id
_entity.type
_entity.pdbx_description
1 polymer ?
#
loop_
_entity_poly.entity_id
_entity_poly.type
_entity_poly.pdbx_seq_one_letter_code
_entity_poly.pdbx_strand_id
1 'polypeptide(L)' 'MLTFAGKSLAAEEIDPEEDDYPPGLLATYQAGDKRVQRIDPDIAFNWGKQAPLPQLPAGPFSVDWTSLILVKQPG' A
#
# COMPACT_ATOMS: atom_id res chain seq x y z
N MET A 1 -7.90 -26.51 -22.01
CA MET A 1 -8.41 -26.66 -20.64
C MET A 1 -7.39 -25.97 -19.74
N LEU A 2 -7.68 -24.75 -19.26
CA LEU A 2 -6.73 -24.01 -18.42
C LEU A 2 -7.02 -24.34 -16.95
N THR A 3 -6.07 -24.98 -16.28
CA THR A 3 -6.15 -25.29 -14.85
C THR A 3 -5.64 -24.08 -14.07
N PHE A 4 -6.52 -23.38 -13.35
CA PHE A 4 -6.09 -22.43 -12.33
C PHE A 4 -5.71 -23.24 -11.08
N ALA A 5 -4.41 -23.44 -10.88
CA ALA A 5 -3.89 -23.87 -9.58
C ALA A 5 -4.06 -22.68 -8.61
N GLY A 6 -4.89 -22.85 -7.59
CA GLY A 6 -5.03 -21.87 -6.51
C GLY A 6 -3.67 -21.69 -5.84
N LYS A 7 -3.02 -20.54 -6.10
CA LYS A 7 -1.84 -20.13 -5.35
C LYS A 7 -2.30 -19.85 -3.92
N SER A 8 -1.88 -20.72 -3.00
CA SER A 8 -1.95 -20.48 -1.57
C SER A 8 -1.22 -19.17 -1.27
N LEU A 9 -1.87 -18.24 -0.59
CA LEU A 9 -1.31 -16.99 -0.06
C LEU A 9 -0.44 -17.24 1.19
N ALA A 10 0.17 -18.42 1.31
CA ALA A 10 1.28 -18.58 2.23
C ALA A 10 2.44 -17.85 1.56
N ALA A 11 2.88 -16.76 2.20
CA ALA A 11 4.01 -15.95 1.79
C ALA A 11 5.04 -16.82 1.06
N GLU A 12 5.15 -16.60 -0.26
CA GLU A 12 6.36 -16.96 -0.99
C GLU A 12 7.49 -16.45 -0.12
N GLU A 13 8.40 -17.32 0.30
CA GLU A 13 9.44 -17.02 1.28
C GLU A 13 10.22 -15.82 0.75
N ILE A 14 9.90 -14.63 1.28
CA ILE A 14 10.43 -13.37 0.75
C ILE A 14 11.88 -13.37 1.15
N ASP A 15 12.79 -13.56 0.19
CA ASP A 15 14.22 -13.38 0.40
C ASP A 15 14.46 -11.89 0.67
N PRO A 16 14.76 -11.50 1.92
CA PRO A 16 14.94 -10.10 2.27
C PRO A 16 16.20 -9.49 1.66
N GLU A 17 17.09 -10.31 1.04
CA GLU A 17 18.30 -9.84 0.38
C GLU A 17 18.11 -9.61 -1.14
N GLU A 18 17.05 -10.13 -1.75
CA GLU A 18 16.88 -10.11 -3.22
C GLU A 18 16.02 -8.92 -3.72
N ASP A 19 15.11 -8.40 -2.90
CA ASP A 19 14.27 -7.27 -3.29
C ASP A 19 14.60 -5.98 -2.53
N ASP A 20 14.99 -4.96 -3.30
CA ASP A 20 14.99 -3.52 -2.97
C ASP A 20 13.57 -3.03 -2.59
N TYR A 21 12.85 -3.70 -1.68
CA TYR A 21 11.58 -3.18 -1.17
C TYR A 21 11.87 -1.97 -0.29
N PRO A 22 11.52 -0.77 -0.74
CA PRO A 22 11.72 0.41 0.08
C PRO A 22 10.84 0.28 1.33
N PRO A 23 11.35 0.65 2.50
CA PRO A 23 10.57 0.61 3.73
C PRO A 23 9.32 1.49 3.58
N GLY A 24 8.19 1.03 4.10
CA GLY A 24 6.93 1.77 4.10
C GLY A 24 5.75 0.91 3.64
N LEU A 25 4.65 1.60 3.35
CA LEU A 25 3.38 1.01 2.94
C LEU A 25 3.12 1.35 1.48
N LEU A 26 2.82 0.34 0.66
CA LEU A 26 2.32 0.58 -0.69
C LEU A 26 0.89 1.12 -0.59
N ALA A 27 0.74 2.40 -0.88
CA ALA A 27 -0.53 3.10 -0.81
C ALA A 27 -1.14 3.23 -2.21
N THR A 28 -2.42 2.86 -2.35
CA THR A 28 -3.23 3.11 -3.54
C THR A 28 -4.28 4.17 -3.21
N TYR A 29 -4.05 5.40 -3.69
CA TYR A 29 -4.97 6.52 -3.54
C TYR A 29 -6.00 6.52 -4.67
N GLN A 30 -7.27 6.76 -4.36
CA GLN A 30 -8.34 6.88 -5.34
C GLN A 30 -9.26 8.06 -5.03
N ALA A 31 -9.52 8.90 -6.04
CA ALA A 31 -10.46 10.03 -5.94
C ALA A 31 -11.10 10.29 -7.32
N GLY A 32 -12.43 10.25 -7.38
CA GLY A 32 -13.14 10.21 -8.67
C GLY A 32 -12.63 9.05 -9.54
N ASP A 33 -12.29 9.37 -10.79
CA ASP A 33 -11.76 8.38 -11.75
C ASP A 33 -10.22 8.27 -11.73
N LYS A 34 -9.54 8.99 -10.84
CA LYS A 34 -8.08 8.96 -10.75
C LYS A 34 -7.61 7.98 -9.67
N ARG A 35 -6.56 7.23 -10.01
CA ARG A 35 -5.86 6.30 -9.12
C ARG A 35 -4.36 6.54 -9.18
N VAL A 36 -3.69 6.51 -8.02
CA VAL A 36 -2.24 6.76 -7.89
C VAL A 36 -1.65 5.82 -6.86
N GLN A 37 -0.48 5.26 -7.16
CA GLN A 37 0.30 4.44 -6.22
C GLN A 37 1.60 5.13 -5.83
N ARG A 38 1.97 5.00 -4.55
CA ARG A 38 3.27 5.43 -4.01
C ARG A 38 3.58 4.66 -2.72
N ILE A 39 4.84 4.69 -2.29
CA ILE A 39 5.23 4.23 -0.96
C ILE A 39 5.08 5.38 0.03
N ASP A 40 4.29 5.16 1.07
CA ASP A 40 4.19 6.05 2.23
C ASP A 40 5.07 5.51 3.36
N PRO A 41 5.95 6.33 3.98
CA PRO A 41 6.80 5.85 5.06
C PRO A 41 6.01 5.51 6.34
N ASP A 42 4.87 6.19 6.55
CA ASP A 42 3.96 6.03 7.68
C ASP A 42 2.52 6.40 7.30
N ILE A 43 1.55 6.06 8.16
CA ILE A 43 0.16 6.52 8.04
C ILE A 43 -0.08 7.65 9.05
N ALA A 44 0.42 8.85 8.75
CA ALA A 44 0.36 10.01 9.65
C ALA A 44 0.01 11.32 8.92
N PHE A 45 -1.18 11.38 8.33
CA PHE A 45 -1.59 12.49 7.46
C PHE A 45 -2.63 13.41 8.10
N ASN A 46 -2.50 14.72 7.84
CA ASN A 46 -3.53 15.72 8.11
C ASN A 46 -3.88 16.49 6.82
N TRP A 47 -4.88 16.00 6.09
CA TRP A 47 -5.26 16.56 4.78
C TRP A 47 -6.15 17.82 4.89
N GLY A 48 -6.81 18.03 6.04
CA GLY A 48 -7.75 19.15 6.21
C GLY A 48 -8.82 19.19 5.12
N LYS A 49 -8.82 20.26 4.31
CA LYS A 49 -9.74 20.44 3.16
C LYS A 49 -9.06 20.22 1.80
N GLN A 50 -7.79 19.80 1.79
CA GLN A 50 -7.00 19.62 0.58
C GLN A 50 -7.18 18.20 0.02
N ALA A 51 -6.86 18.02 -1.27
CA ALA A 51 -6.73 16.70 -1.85
C ALA A 51 -5.56 15.94 -1.18
N PRO A 52 -5.61 14.59 -1.13
CA PRO A 52 -4.55 13.81 -0.47
C PRO A 52 -3.21 13.88 -1.21
N LEU A 53 -3.26 14.13 -2.53
CA LEU A 53 -2.10 14.32 -3.39
C LEU A 53 -2.39 15.41 -4.45
N PRO A 54 -1.40 16.19 -4.91
CA PRO A 54 -1.60 17.27 -5.89
C PRO A 54 -2.21 16.82 -7.23
N GLN A 55 -1.98 15.57 -7.60
CA GLN A 55 -2.44 14.93 -8.83
C GLN A 55 -3.89 14.42 -8.78
N LEU A 56 -4.50 14.38 -7.58
CA LEU A 56 -5.87 13.95 -7.35
C LEU A 56 -6.83 15.14 -7.21
N PRO A 57 -8.09 15.01 -7.63
CA PRO A 57 -9.09 16.04 -7.39
C PRO A 57 -9.35 16.22 -5.88
N ALA A 58 -9.75 17.42 -5.48
CA ALA A 58 -10.29 17.66 -4.15
C ALA A 58 -11.69 17.03 -3.99
N GLY A 59 -12.04 16.63 -2.77
CA GLY A 59 -13.32 15.98 -2.45
C GLY A 59 -13.12 14.63 -1.75
N PRO A 60 -14.16 13.77 -1.75
CA PRO A 60 -14.06 12.43 -1.17
C PRO A 60 -12.99 11.60 -1.88
N PHE A 61 -12.19 10.88 -1.09
CA PHE A 61 -11.16 9.96 -1.56
C PHE A 61 -11.08 8.73 -0.66
N SER A 62 -10.45 7.67 -1.14
CA SER A 62 -10.06 6.50 -0.36
C SER A 62 -8.58 6.20 -0.57
N VAL A 63 -7.98 5.51 0.39
CA VAL A 63 -6.60 5.01 0.28
C VAL A 63 -6.54 3.60 0.84
N ASP A 64 -5.98 2.68 0.06
CA ASP A 64 -5.69 1.31 0.48
C ASP A 64 -4.19 1.15 0.69
N TRP A 65 -3.77 0.86 1.92
CA TRP A 65 -2.37 0.60 2.27
C TRP A 65 -2.12 -0.90 2.44
N THR A 66 -1.09 -1.41 1.77
CA THR A 66 -0.61 -2.79 1.91
C THR A 66 0.84 -2.77 2.37
N SER A 67 1.16 -3.52 3.42
CA SER A 67 2.52 -3.62 3.95
C SER A 67 2.72 -4.96 4.66
N LEU A 68 3.98 -5.37 4.77
CA LEU A 68 4.43 -6.32 5.77
C LEU A 68 4.81 -5.53 7.02
N ILE A 69 4.34 -5.97 8.19
CA ILE A 69 4.63 -5.31 9.46
C ILE A 69 5.42 -6.25 10.37
N LEU A 70 6.57 -5.76 10.85
CA LEU A 70 7.30 -6.43 11.91
C LEU A 70 6.75 -5.95 13.26
N VAL A 71 6.08 -6.84 13.98
CA VAL A 71 5.53 -6.54 15.31
C VAL A 71 6.57 -6.92 16.36
N LYS A 72 7.07 -5.94 17.12
CA LYS A 72 7.92 -6.20 18.28
C LYS A 72 7.07 -6.64 19.46
N GLN A 73 7.22 -7.88 19.91
CA GLN A 73 6.58 -8.34 21.13
C GLN A 73 7.37 -7.89 22.36
N PRO A 74 6.72 -7.35 23.41
CA PRO A 74 7.36 -7.18 24.70
C PRO A 74 7.69 -8.56 25.30
N GLY A 75 8.87 -8.67 25.91
CA GLY A 75 9.30 -9.85 26.67
C GLY A 75 8.75 -9.87 28.10
#